data_AF-A0A7G2DUE6-F1
#
_entry.id   AF-A0A7G2DUE6-F1
#
_cell.length_a   1.000
_cell.length_b   1.000
_cell.length_c   1.000
_cell.angle_alpha   90.00
_cell.angle_beta   90.00
_cell.angle_gamma   90.00
#
_symmetry.space_group_name_H-M   'P 1'
#
loop_
_entity.id
_entity.type
_entity.pdbx_description
1 polymer ?
#
loop_
_entity_poly.entity_id
_entity_poly.type
_entity_poly.pdbx_seq_one_letter_code
_entity_poly.pdbx_strand_id
1 'polypeptide(L)' 'MNLIMDLNMKRVMLHELVSIFEEEGAQVMSANLQNLNDRTTYTIIAQAIISRIGIDPSRIEERVRKIIYGYIYFEA' A
#
# COMPACT_ATOMS: atom_id res chain seq x y z
N MET A 1 -9.09 7.61 -2.37
CA MET A 1 -7.72 7.77 -1.84
C MET A 1 -6.76 7.20 -2.86
N ASN A 2 -5.68 7.92 -3.15
CA ASN A 2 -4.64 7.47 -4.06
C ASN A 2 -3.36 7.30 -3.28
N LEU A 3 -2.75 6.12 -3.36
CA LEU A 3 -1.42 5.87 -2.82
C LEU A 3 -0.45 5.73 -3.99
N ILE A 4 0.59 6.57 -3.98
CA ILE A 4 1.71 6.52 -4.92
C ILE A 4 2.97 6.35 -4.09
N MET A 5 3.74 5.30 -4.38
CA MET A 5 4.97 4.98 -3.67
C MET A 5 6.08 4.67 -4.66
N ASP A 6 7.27 5.22 -4.43
CA ASP A 6 8.51 4.90 -5.13
C ASP A 6 9.40 4.11 -4.16
N LEU A 7 9.69 2.86 -4.49
CA LEU A 7 10.48 1.95 -3.66
C LEU A 7 11.71 1.46 -4.42
N ASN A 8 12.86 1.52 -3.75
CA ASN A 8 14.11 0.90 -4.23
C ASN A 8 14.22 -0.60 -3.84
N MET A 9 13.17 -1.17 -3.22
CA MET A 9 13.17 -2.53 -2.69
C MET A 9 12.23 -3.43 -3.51
N LYS A 10 12.81 -4.43 -4.18
CA LYS A 10 12.10 -5.39 -5.06
C LYS A 10 11.15 -6.37 -4.36
N ARG A 11 10.89 -6.24 -3.05
CA ARG A 11 10.24 -7.28 -2.23
C ARG A 11 8.83 -6.96 -1.75
N VAL A 12 8.33 -5.75 -1.97
CA VAL A 12 6.95 -5.43 -1.57
C VAL A 12 5.98 -6.09 -2.55
N MET A 13 5.18 -7.02 -2.04
CA MET A 13 4.23 -7.74 -2.88
C MET A 13 2.95 -6.91 -3.01
N LEU A 14 2.51 -6.65 -4.25
CA LEU A 14 1.32 -5.83 -4.53
C LEU A 14 0.06 -6.34 -3.81
N HIS A 15 -0.08 -7.67 -3.65
CA HIS A 15 -1.23 -8.26 -2.97
C HIS A 15 -1.29 -7.90 -1.47
N GLU A 16 -0.16 -7.75 -0.80
CA GLU A 16 -0.12 -7.34 0.62
C GLU A 16 -0.51 -5.87 0.78
N LEU A 17 -0.12 -5.04 -0.18
CA LEU A 17 -0.57 -3.64 -0.21
C LEU A 17 -2.07 -3.56 -0.47
N VAL A 18 -2.61 -4.35 -1.40
CA VAL A 18 -4.06 -4.39 -1.68
C VAL A 18 -4.86 -4.85 -0.46
N SER A 19 -4.40 -5.89 0.25
CA SER A 19 -5.13 -6.42 1.40
C SER A 19 -5.26 -5.40 2.54
N ILE A 20 -4.25 -4.57 2.78
CA ILE A 20 -4.34 -3.48 3.77
C ILE A 20 -5.52 -2.56 3.45
N PHE A 21 -5.71 -2.20 2.19
CA PHE A 21 -6.79 -1.30 1.80
C PHE A 21 -8.16 -1.96 2.01
N GLU A 22 -8.31 -3.21 1.59
CA GLU A 22 -9.56 -3.95 1.75
C GLU A 22 -9.93 -4.17 3.22
N GLU A 23 -8.96 -4.52 4.06
CA GLU A 23 -9.15 -4.71 5.50
C GLU A 23 -9.53 -3.41 6.24
N GLU A 24 -9.06 -2.27 5.75
CA GLU A 24 -9.40 -0.94 6.30
C GLU A 24 -10.66 -0.34 5.64
N GLY A 25 -11.45 -1.17 4.94
CA GLY A 25 -12.76 -0.78 4.40
C GLY A 25 -12.71 -0.01 3.08
N ALA A 26 -11.59 -0.08 2.37
CA ALA A 26 -11.41 0.51 1.05
C ALA A 26 -11.56 -0.54 -0.06
N GLN A 27 -12.42 -0.26 -1.04
CA GLN A 27 -12.48 -1.00 -2.27
C GLN A 27 -11.33 -0.55 -3.19
N VAL A 28 -10.44 -1.46 -3.56
CA VAL A 28 -9.40 -1.19 -4.55
C VAL A 28 -10.03 -1.20 -5.94
N MET A 29 -9.94 -0.08 -6.64
CA MET A 29 -10.46 0.10 -7.99
C MET A 29 -9.41 -0.22 -9.05
N SER A 30 -8.15 0.14 -8.77
CA SER A 30 -7.02 -0.22 -9.62
C SER A 30 -5.73 -0.31 -8.81
N ALA A 31 -4.85 -1.18 -9.25
CA ALA A 31 -3.53 -1.39 -8.68
C ALA A 31 -2.55 -1.56 -9.84
N ASN A 32 -1.59 -0.65 -9.96
CA ASN A 32 -0.61 -0.63 -11.04
C ASN A 32 0.81 -0.70 -10.48
N LEU A 33 1.64 -1.49 -11.15
CA LEU A 33 3.07 -1.62 -10.89
C LEU A 33 3.83 -1.09 -12.11
N GLN A 34 4.74 -0.16 -11.90
CA GLN A 34 5.63 0.33 -12.94
C GLN A 34 7.08 0.13 -12.49
N ASN A 35 7.84 -0.62 -13.28
CA ASN A 35 9.27 -0.78 -13.07
C ASN A 35 10.00 0.14 -14.03
N LEU A 36 10.77 1.08 -13.50
CA LEU A 36 11.63 1.96 -14.26
C LEU A 36 13.06 1.79 -13.75
N ASN A 37 13.88 1.09 -14.53
CA ASN A 37 15.26 0.75 -14.18
C ASN A 37 15.39 0.02 -12.84
N ASP A 38 15.91 0.69 -11.82
CA ASP A 38 16.14 0.23 -10.45
C ASP A 38 15.00 0.60 -9.50
N ARG A 39 14.02 1.39 -9.97
CA ARG A 39 12.90 1.87 -9.17
C ARG A 39 11.60 1.16 -9.52
N THR A 40 10.83 0.88 -8.49
CA THR A 40 9.50 0.30 -8.62
C THR A 40 8.49 1.26 -8.02
N THR A 41 7.56 1.72 -8.86
CA THR A 41 6.45 2.58 -8.46
C THR A 41 5.15 1.78 -8.35
N TYR A 42 4.47 1.94 -7.22
CA TYR A 42 3.16 1.35 -6.95
C TYR A 42 2.10 2.45 -6.94
N THR A 43 1.04 2.28 -7.73
CA THR A 43 -0.11 3.18 -7.75
C THR A 43 -1.36 2.39 -7.41
N ILE A 44 -1.98 2.69 -6.26
CA ILE A 44 -3.23 2.07 -5.81
C ILE A 44 -4.31 3.15 -5.74
N ILE A 45 -5.39 2.96 -6.50
CA ILE A 45 -6.58 3.80 -6.46
C ILE A 45 -7.66 3.04 -5.70
N ALA A 46 -8.14 3.61 -4.60
CA ALA A 46 -9.14 2.98 -3.75
C ALA A 46 -10.22 3.97 -3.31
N GLN A 47 -11.40 3.46 -3.01
CA GLN A 47 -12.56 4.23 -2.54
C GLN A 47 -13.15 3.59 -1.28
N ALA A 48 -13.75 4.40 -0.40
CA ALA A 48 -14.46 3.88 0.77
C ALA A 48 -15.61 2.99 0.32
N ILE A 49 -15.71 1.77 0.86
CA ILE A 49 -16.87 0.89 0.63
C ILE A 49 -18.13 1.54 1.18
N ILE A 50 -18.02 2.21 2.34
CA ILE A 50 -19.13 2.90 3.00
C ILE A 50 -18.79 4.38 3.13
N SER A 51 -19.40 5.22 2.28
CA SER A 51 -19.17 6.67 2.25
C SER A 51 -19.46 7.38 3.59
N ARG A 52 -20.29 6.79 4.46
CA ARG A 52 -20.66 7.34 5.78
C ARG A 52 -19.63 7.10 6.88
N ILE A 53 -18.83 6.04 6.77
CA ILE A 53 -17.81 5.67 7.77
C ILE A 53 -16.42 6.12 7.29
N GLY A 54 -16.25 6.34 5.99
CA GLY A 54 -14.99 6.77 5.40
C GLY A 54 -13.93 5.68 5.47
N ILE A 55 -12.69 6.07 5.21
CA ILE A 55 -11.49 5.26 5.41
C ILE A 55 -10.56 6.11 6.26
N ASP A 56 -9.81 5.50 7.18
CA ASP A 56 -8.74 6.17 7.92
C ASP A 56 -7.42 6.10 7.12
N PRO A 57 -6.99 7.21 6.47
CA PRO A 57 -5.77 7.20 5.67
C PRO A 57 -4.51 7.00 6.53
N SER A 58 -4.52 7.47 7.78
CA SER A 58 -3.37 7.40 8.68
C SER A 58 -3.11 5.97 9.12
N ARG A 59 -4.16 5.19 9.36
CA ARG A 59 -4.04 3.76 9.67
C ARG A 59 -3.52 2.95 8.49
N ILE A 60 -3.98 3.24 7.27
CA ILE A 60 -3.45 2.60 6.05
C ILE A 60 -1.97 2.96 5.87
N GLU A 61 -1.60 4.23 6.02
CA GLU A 61 -0.21 4.67 5.92
C GLU A 61 0.69 3.95 6.93
N GLU A 62 0.28 3.84 8.19
CA GLU A 62 1.03 3.13 9.23
C GLU A 62 1.28 1.67 8.85
N ARG A 63 0.26 0.96 8.38
CA ARG A 63 0.35 -0.45 7.99
C ARG A 63 1.20 -0.66 6.74
N VAL A 64 1.08 0.22 5.75
CA VAL A 64 1.91 0.21 4.55
C VAL A 64 3.38 0.43 4.91
N ARG A 65 3.68 1.38 5.80
CA ARG A 65 5.04 1.59 6.33
C ARG A 65 5.56 0.35 7.06
N LYS A 66 4.73 -0.36 7.83
CA LYS A 66 5.14 -1.63 8.48
C LYS A 66 5.51 -2.70 7.45
N ILE A 67 4.81 -2.80 6.32
CA ILE A 67 5.24 -3.71 5.24
C ILE A 67 6.58 -3.28 4.67
N ILE A 68 6.74 -1.99 4.32
CA ILE A 68 7.96 -1.49 3.67
C ILE A 68 9.19 -1.64 4.57
N TYR A 69 9.07 -1.24 5.84
CA TYR A 69 10.19 -1.19 6.79
C TYR A 69 10.29 -2.44 7.68
N GLY A 70 9.21 -3.20 7.86
CA GLY A 70 9.18 -4.42 8.67
C GLY A 70 9.89 -5.61 8.03
N TYR A 71 10.30 -5.53 6.76
CA TYR A 71 11.25 -6.48 6.15
C TYR A 71 12.70 -6.29 6.64
N ILE A 72 12.98 -5.28 7.47
CA ILE A 72 14.29 -5.04 8.07
C ILE A 72 14.25 -5.49 9.53
N TYR A 73 14.31 -6.80 9.77
CA TYR A 73 14.62 -7.33 11.10
C TYR A 73 16.12 -7.14 11.35
N PHE A 74 16.50 -6.33 12.34
CA PHE A 74 17.78 -6.52 13.03
C PHE A 74 17.56 -7.67 14.02
N GLU A 75 18.14 -8.84 13.75
CA GLU A 75 18.49 -9.73 14.85
C GLU A 75 19.56 -9.03 15.68
N ALA A 76 19.32 -8.93 17.00
CA ALA A 76 20.31 -8.48 17.97
C ALA A 76 21.31 -9.60 18.27
#